data_AF-A0A9P9J0M7-F1
#
_entry.id   AF-A0A9P9J0M7-F1
#
_cell.length_a   1.000
_cell.length_b   1.000
_cell.length_c   1.000
_cell.angle_alpha   90.00
_cell.angle_beta   90.00
_cell.angle_gamma   90.00
#
_symmetry.space_group_name_H-M   'P 1'
#
loop_
_entity.id
_entity.type
_entity.pdbx_description
1 polymer ?
#
loop_
_entity_poly.entity_id
_entity_poly.type
_entity_poly.pdbx_seq_one_letter_code
_entity_poly.pdbx_strand_id
1 'polypeptide(L)' 'MRLSGLQKEVLALYRHCLRESRKKPQASRPHFENFARSEFIRNLSIDKRDFAAIEFLLRKGRRQLDVYSSPGIKDITP' A
#
# COMPACT_ATOMS: atom_id res chain seq x y z
N MET A 1 0.29 22.13 -9.97
CA MET A 1 0.78 21.04 -10.85
C MET A 1 -0.15 19.84 -10.74
N ARG A 2 -0.67 19.31 -11.86
CA ARG A 2 -1.63 18.18 -11.88
C ARG A 2 -0.86 16.86 -11.74
N LEU A 3 -1.29 15.97 -10.85
CA LEU A 3 -0.71 14.62 -10.72
C LEU A 3 -0.97 13.80 -11.98
N SER A 4 0.02 13.01 -12.41
CA SER A 4 -0.15 12.03 -13.47
C SER A 4 -1.14 10.92 -13.07
N GLY A 5 -1.64 10.16 -14.06
CA GLY A 5 -2.50 9.01 -13.79
C GLY A 5 -1.84 8.02 -12.81
N LEU A 6 -0.58 7.68 -13.09
CA LEU A 6 0.20 6.77 -12.26
C LEU A 6 0.42 7.28 -10.83
N GLN A 7 0.70 8.58 -10.66
CA GLN A 7 0.82 9.20 -9.34
C GLN A 7 -0.50 9.14 -8.56
N LYS A 8 -1.64 9.32 -9.23
CA LYS A 8 -2.96 9.16 -8.60
C LYS A 8 -3.20 7.72 -8.18
N GLU A 9 -2.77 6.73 -8.97
CA GLU A 9 -2.88 5.31 -8.64
C GLU A 9 -2.04 4.94 -7.41
N VAL A 10 -0.81 5.47 -7.29
CA VAL A 10 0.03 5.28 -6.09
C VAL A 10 -0.70 5.78 -4.84
N LEU A 11 -1.25 6.99 -4.89
CA LEU A 11 -2.00 7.54 -3.76
C LEU A 11 -3.32 6.78 -3.50
N ALA A 12 -3.97 6.28 -4.55
CA ALA A 12 -5.18 5.48 -4.41
C ALA A 12 -4.89 4.16 -3.71
N LEU A 13 -3.82 3.47 -4.10
CA LEU A 13 -3.36 2.24 -3.46
C LEU A 13 -3.06 2.46 -1.98
N TYR A 14 -2.27 3.50 -1.64
CA TYR A 14 -1.97 3.80 -0.23
C TYR A 14 -3.24 4.03 0.61
N ARG A 15 -4.20 4.82 0.10
CA ARG A 15 -5.48 5.04 0.78
C ARG A 15 -6.29 3.75 0.91
N HIS A 16 -6.22 2.86 -0.08
CA HIS A 16 -6.91 1.57 -0.04
C HIS A 16 -6.32 0.67 1.05
N CYS A 17 -4.99 0.58 1.16
CA CYS A 17 -4.31 -0.11 2.26
C CYS A 17 -4.83 0.35 3.64
N LEU A 18 -4.90 1.67 3.86
CA LEU A 18 -5.41 2.22 5.12
C LEU A 18 -6.90 1.96 5.35
N ARG A 19 -7.72 1.91 4.29
CA ARG A 19 -9.16 1.57 4.42
C ARG A 19 -9.36 0.09 4.76
N GLU A 20 -8.62 -0.82 4.14
CA GLU A 20 -8.71 -2.25 4.47
C GLU A 20 -8.18 -2.53 5.88
N SER A 21 -7.15 -1.81 6.33
CA SER A 21 -6.64 -1.89 7.70
C SER A 21 -7.72 -1.58 8.74
N ARG A 22 -8.67 -0.68 8.45
CA ARG A 22 -9.77 -0.36 9.37
C ARG A 22 -10.75 -1.52 9.59
N LYS A 23 -10.82 -2.48 8.67
CA LYS A 23 -11.65 -3.69 8.79
C LYS A 23 -11.00 -4.75 9.69
N LYS A 24 -9.73 -4.58 10.06
CA LYS A 24 -8.99 -5.49 10.93
C LYS A 24 -9.23 -5.19 12.42
N PRO A 25 -9.01 -6.17 13.32
CA PRO A 25 -9.12 -5.95 14.76
C PRO A 25 -8.32 -4.73 15.22
N GLN A 26 -8.85 -4.00 16.21
CA GLN A 26 -8.21 -2.76 16.68
C GLN A 26 -6.77 -3.00 17.20
N ALA A 27 -6.54 -4.15 17.84
CA ALA A 27 -5.23 -4.51 18.39
C ALA A 27 -4.15 -4.70 17.31
N SER A 28 -4.49 -5.27 16.15
CA SER A 28 -3.55 -5.56 15.06
C SER A 28 -3.52 -4.51 13.96
N ARG A 29 -4.53 -3.62 13.90
CA ARG A 29 -4.62 -2.52 12.91
C ARG A 29 -3.31 -1.72 12.76
N PRO A 30 -2.59 -1.34 13.84
CA PRO A 30 -1.34 -0.61 13.71
C PRO A 30 -0.28 -1.35 12.88
N HIS A 31 -0.24 -2.68 12.90
CA HIS A 31 0.72 -3.46 12.11
C HIS A 31 0.46 -3.29 10.60
N PHE A 32 -0.80 -3.37 10.17
CA PHE A 32 -1.20 -3.11 8.78
C PHE A 32 -0.88 -1.70 8.32
N GLU A 33 -1.17 -0.69 9.16
CA GLU A 33 -0.86 0.70 8.84
C GLU A 33 0.65 0.94 8.75
N ASN A 34 1.43 0.37 9.67
CA ASN A 34 2.89 0.49 9.69
C ASN A 34 3.53 -0.21 8.49
N PHE A 35 3.05 -1.41 8.12
CA PHE A 35 3.49 -2.11 6.92
C PHE A 35 3.24 -1.29 5.65
N ALA A 36 2.04 -0.73 5.51
CA ALA A 36 1.73 0.13 4.38
C ALA A 36 2.61 1.39 4.37
N ARG A 37 2.81 2.05 5.51
CA ARG A 37 3.70 3.23 5.60
C ARG A 37 5.14 2.88 5.25
N SER A 38 5.68 1.80 5.81
CA SER A 38 7.09 1.43 5.62
C SER A 38 7.38 1.06 4.16
N GLU A 39 6.50 0.31 3.49
CA GLU A 39 6.66 -0.01 2.07
C GLU A 39 6.63 1.25 1.19
N PHE A 40 5.75 2.21 1.46
CA PHE A 40 5.70 3.44 0.67
C PHE A 40 6.89 4.36 0.96
N ILE A 41 7.30 4.50 2.22
CA ILE A 41 8.47 5.29 2.63
C ILE A 41 9.75 4.75 1.98
N ARG A 42 9.95 3.43 1.99
CA ARG A 42 11.11 2.77 1.38
C ARG A 42 11.29 3.12 -0.10
N ASN A 43 10.19 3.40 -0.80
CA ASN A 43 10.18 3.65 -2.24
C ASN A 43 10.02 5.15 -2.60
N LEU A 44 10.08 6.07 -1.63
CA LEU A 44 9.93 7.51 -1.89
C LEU A 44 11.03 8.11 -2.78
N SER A 45 12.23 7.51 -2.79
CA SER A 45 13.38 7.97 -3.55
C SER A 45 13.37 7.55 -5.02
N ILE A 46 12.39 6.75 -5.46
CA ILE A 46 12.27 6.34 -6.85
C ILE A 46 11.98 7.56 -7.73
N ASP A 47 12.66 7.66 -8.86
CA ASP A 47 12.42 8.72 -9.83
C ASP A 47 10.95 8.63 -10.30
N LYS A 48 10.24 9.76 -10.26
CA LYS A 48 8.85 9.87 -10.70
C LYS A 48 8.66 9.55 -12.20
N ARG A 49 9.75 9.50 -12.97
CA ARG A 49 9.81 9.13 -14.40
C ARG A 49 10.17 7.67 -14.63
N ASP A 50 10.55 6.91 -13.60
CA ASP A 50 10.75 5.47 -13.70
C ASP A 50 9.40 4.74 -13.67
N PHE A 51 8.67 4.86 -14.78
CA PHE A 51 7.33 4.31 -14.91
C PHE A 51 7.30 2.79 -14.74
N ALA A 52 8.33 2.09 -15.24
CA ALA A 52 8.43 0.64 -15.13
C ALA A 52 8.55 0.18 -13.67
N ALA A 53 9.41 0.82 -12.88
CA ALA A 53 9.54 0.50 -11.45
C ALA A 53 8.24 0.82 -10.70
N ILE A 54 7.61 1.97 -10.97
CA ILE A 54 6.36 2.36 -10.30
C ILE A 54 5.23 1.38 -10.65
N GLU A 55 5.08 0.98 -11.91
CA GLU A 55 4.08 0.00 -12.32
C GLU A 55 4.30 -1.38 -11.69
N PHE A 56 5.57 -1.82 -11.61
CA PHE A 56 5.93 -3.04 -10.91
C PHE A 56 5.52 -2.98 -9.43
N LEU A 57 5.84 -1.89 -8.74
CA LEU A 57 5.50 -1.70 -7.33
C LEU A 57 3.99 -1.58 -7.10
N LEU A 58 3.25 -0.92 -8.00
CA LEU A 58 1.79 -0.88 -7.95
C LEU A 58 1.18 -2.28 -8.05
N ARG A 59 1.66 -3.11 -8.99
CA ARG A 59 1.21 -4.50 -9.12
C ARG A 59 1.57 -5.32 -7.88
N LYS A 60 2.78 -5.18 -7.35
CA LYS A 60 3.22 -5.84 -6.10
C LYS A 60 2.32 -5.45 -4.93
N GLY A 61 2.11 -4.15 -4.72
CA GLY A 61 1.32 -3.63 -3.60
C GLY A 61 -0.16 -4.02 -3.69
N ARG A 62 -0.75 -4.08 -4.88
CA ARG A 62 -2.11 -4.61 -5.10
C ARG A 62 -2.21 -6.07 -4.68
N ARG A 63 -1.27 -6.93 -5.11
CA ARG A 63 -1.24 -8.33 -4.68
C ARG A 63 -1.09 -8.48 -3.16
N GLN A 64 -0.25 -7.67 -2.53
CA GLN A 64 -0.11 -7.69 -1.06
C GLN A 64 -1.43 -7.29 -0.38
N LEU A 65 -2.08 -6.22 -0.85
CA LEU A 65 -3.37 -5.77 -0.37
C LEU A 65 -4.46 -6.84 -0.53
N ASP A 66 -4.51 -7.52 -1.68
CA ASP A 66 -5.47 -8.60 -1.92
C ASP A 66 -5.32 -9.72 -0.89
N VAL A 67 -4.07 -10.10 -0.56
CA VAL A 67 -3.78 -11.11 0.47
C VAL A 67 -4.26 -10.64 1.83
N TYR A 68 -3.73 -9.52 2.34
CA TYR A 68 -3.99 -9.15 3.73
C TYR A 68 -5.38 -8.55 3.96
N SER A 69 -6.10 -8.14 2.90
CA SER A 69 -7.50 -7.71 2.99
C SER A 69 -8.45 -8.88 3.30
N SER A 70 -8.05 -10.12 2.99
CA SER A 70 -8.84 -11.32 3.28
C SER A 70 -9.35 -11.36 4.72
N PRO A 71 -10.65 -11.64 4.97
CA PRO A 71 -11.21 -11.67 6.33
C PRO A 71 -10.53 -12.66 7.28
N GLY A 72 -9.92 -13.73 6.73
CA GLY A 72 -9.19 -14.73 7.51
C GLY A 72 -7.85 -14.22 8.07
N ILE A 73 -7.26 -13.20 7.45
CA ILE A 73 -6.01 -12.59 7.93
C ILE A 73 -6.36 -11.50 8.93
N LYS A 74 -6.11 -11.79 10.22
CA LYS A 74 -6.43 -10.90 11.34
C LYS A 74 -5.25 -10.07 11.82
N ASP A 75 -4.02 -10.47 11.47
CA ASP A 75 -2.81 -9.76 11.82
C ASP A 75 -1.74 -9.96 10.74
N ILE A 76 -0.78 -9.05 10.69
CA ILE A 76 0.48 -9.19 9.97
C ILE A 76 1.61 -8.89 10.95
N THR A 77 2.55 -9.80 11.07
CA THR A 77 3.70 -9.61 11.96
C THR A 77 4.69 -8.65 11.30
N PRO A 78 5.44 -7.83 12.08
CA PRO A 78 6.72 -7.28 11.63
C PRO A 78 7.71 -8.38 11.18
#